data_AF-A0A3E0R844-F1
#
_entry.id   AF-A0A3E0R844-F1
#
_cell.length_a   1.000
_cell.length_b   1.000
_cell.length_c   1.000
_cell.angle_alpha   90.00
_cell.angle_beta   90.00
_cell.angle_gamma   90.00
#
_symmetry.space_group_name_H-M   'P 1'
#
loop_
_entity.id
_entity.type
_entity.pdbx_description
1 polymer ?
#
loop_
_entity_poly.entity_id
_entity_poly.type
_entity_poly.pdbx_seq_one_letter_code
_entity_poly.pdbx_strand_id
1 'polypeptide(L)' 'GVQTTLDFADFVMNHEAFVGGEFSTHFVENYFSPSALQSEDAELEAVGAAAVANLLQGAKTNQSVVSHGKSSRWKTNRS' A
#
# COMPACT_ATOMS: atom_id res chain seq x y z
N GLY A 1 -3.67 13.16 -14.46
CA GLY A 1 -4.45 12.34 -13.51
C GLY A 1 -5.88 12.81 -13.56
N VAL A 2 -6.84 11.90 -13.33
CA VAL A 2 -8.26 12.23 -13.16
C VAL A 2 -8.54 12.34 -11.66
N GLN A 3 -9.39 13.28 -11.25
CA GLN A 3 -9.85 13.35 -9.87
C GLN A 3 -10.71 12.13 -9.54
N THR A 4 -10.43 11.49 -8.42
CA THR A 4 -11.14 10.28 -7.96
C THR A 4 -11.50 10.42 -6.49
N THR A 5 -12.37 9.53 -6.02
CA THR A 5 -12.76 9.44 -4.60
C THR A 5 -11.98 8.34 -3.87
N LEU A 6 -10.81 7.93 -4.39
CA LEU A 6 -10.02 6.85 -3.79
C LEU A 6 -9.52 7.22 -2.40
N ASP A 7 -9.05 8.46 -2.21
CA ASP A 7 -8.56 8.93 -0.90
C ASP A 7 -9.68 8.92 0.16
N PHE A 8 -10.90 9.29 -0.25
CA PHE A 8 -12.07 9.19 0.61
C PHE A 8 -12.44 7.74 0.93
N ALA A 9 -12.38 6.85 -0.06
CA ALA A 9 -12.65 5.44 0.16
C ALA A 9 -11.64 4.83 1.15
N ASP A 10 -10.36 5.21 1.05
CA ASP A 10 -9.30 4.77 1.97
C ASP A 10 -9.54 5.30 3.39
N PHE A 11 -9.91 6.59 3.52
CA PHE A 11 -10.34 7.17 4.81
C PHE A 11 -11.47 6.36 5.46
N VAL A 12 -12.52 6.03 4.71
CA VAL A 12 -13.67 5.26 5.23
C VAL A 12 -13.24 3.86 5.66
N MET A 13 -12.45 3.16 4.85
CA MET A 13 -12.04 1.78 5.11
C MET A 13 -11.14 1.64 6.34
N ASN A 14 -10.34 2.67 6.65
CA ASN A 14 -9.46 2.68 7.82
C ASN A 14 -10.13 3.25 9.09
N HIS A 15 -11.37 3.76 9.00
CA HIS A 15 -12.04 4.38 10.14
C HIS A 15 -12.62 3.34 11.12
N GLU A 16 -12.31 3.46 12.41
CA GLU A 16 -12.69 2.48 13.44
C GLU A 16 -14.20 2.22 13.52
N ALA A 17 -15.03 3.27 13.50
CA ALA A 17 -16.49 3.11 13.51
C ALA A 17 -17.03 2.38 12.27
N PHE A 18 -16.33 2.47 11.13
CA PHE A 18 -16.71 1.76 9.91
C PHE A 18 -16.29 0.29 9.98
N VAL A 19 -15.06 0.01 10.42
CA VAL A 19 -14.54 -1.35 10.63
C VAL A 19 -15.34 -2.10 11.70
N GLY A 20 -15.73 -1.42 12.78
CA GLY A 20 -16.54 -1.98 13.85
C GLY A 20 -18.02 -2.16 13.51
N GLY A 21 -18.49 -1.64 12.37
CA GLY A 21 -19.90 -1.68 11.97
C GLY A 21 -20.81 -0.71 12.73
N GLU A 22 -20.25 0.15 13.58
CA GLU A 22 -20.94 1.14 14.40
C GLU A 22 -21.09 2.47 13.66
N PHE A 23 -21.73 2.45 12.49
CA PHE A 23 -21.96 3.64 11.68
C PHE A 23 -23.43 3.78 11.27
N SER A 24 -23.82 5.01 10.93
CA SER A 24 -25.18 5.33 10.45
C SER A 24 -25.12 6.08 9.12
N THR A 25 -26.28 6.47 8.61
CA THR A 25 -26.40 7.34 7.41
C THR A 25 -25.72 8.70 7.58
N HIS A 26 -25.44 9.11 8.83
CA HIS A 26 -24.76 10.36 9.17
C HIS A 26 -23.25 10.19 9.36
N PHE A 27 -22.66 9.04 8.98
CA PHE A 27 -21.23 8.78 9.14
C PHE A 27 -20.34 9.91 8.59
N VAL A 28 -20.62 10.36 7.36
CA VAL A 28 -19.84 11.41 6.71
C VAL A 28 -19.93 12.73 7.49
N GLU A 29 -21.12 13.11 7.95
CA GLU A 29 -21.32 14.35 8.71
C GLU A 29 -20.58 14.32 10.06
N ASN A 30 -20.55 13.17 10.72
CA ASN A 30 -19.97 13.03 12.06
C ASN A 30 -18.45 12.85 12.06
N TYR A 31 -17.88 12.23 11.02
CA TYR A 31 -16.49 11.78 11.02
C TYR A 31 -15.63 12.35 9.90
N PHE A 32 -16.23 12.80 8.79
CA PHE A 32 -15.45 13.28 7.65
C PHE A 32 -15.23 14.80 7.72
N SER A 33 -13.96 15.20 7.61
CA SER A 33 -13.57 16.59 7.34
C SER A 33 -12.61 16.62 6.15
N PRO A 34 -12.64 17.67 5.29
CA PRO A 34 -11.74 17.76 4.13
C PRO A 34 -10.25 17.72 4.49
N SER A 35 -9.91 18.14 5.71
CA SER A 35 -8.56 18.06 6.26
C SER A 35 -8.11 16.64 6.59
N ALA A 36 -9.03 15.70 6.82
CA ALA A 36 -8.70 14.30 7.11
C ALA A 36 -8.12 13.53 5.89
N LEU A 37 -8.21 14.11 4.69
CA LEU A 37 -7.56 13.56 3.49
C LEU A 37 -6.13 14.08 3.31
N GLN A 38 -5.64 14.94 4.22
CA GLN A 38 -4.26 15.40 4.22
C GLN A 38 -3.42 14.39 5.00
N SER A 39 -2.26 14.01 4.46
CA SER A 39 -1.36 13.07 5.13
C SER A 39 -0.95 13.65 6.48
N GLU A 40 -1.27 12.94 7.57
CA GLU A 40 -1.23 13.52 8.92
C GLU A 40 0.19 13.72 9.44
N ASP A 41 1.21 13.04 8.88
CA ASP A 41 2.61 13.28 9.22
C ASP A 41 3.56 12.78 8.12
N ALA A 42 3.94 13.68 7.20
CA ALA A 42 4.94 13.39 6.16
C ALA A 42 6.29 12.90 6.76
N GLU A 43 6.62 13.33 7.98
CA GLU A 43 7.81 12.87 8.70
C GLU A 43 7.67 11.42 9.18
N LEU A 44 6.52 11.03 9.74
CA LEU A 44 6.27 9.63 10.12
C LEU A 44 6.24 8.71 8.89
N GLU A 45 5.63 9.15 7.79
CA GLU A 45 5.66 8.37 6.53
C GLU A 45 7.10 8.18 6.03
N ALA A 46 7.93 9.21 6.06
CA ALA A 46 9.32 9.13 5.64
C ALA A 46 10.13 8.16 6.52
N VAL A 47 9.95 8.22 7.84
CA VAL A 47 10.60 7.32 8.80
C VAL A 47 10.12 5.88 8.60
N GLY A 48 8.81 5.66 8.43
CA GLY A 48 8.21 4.36 8.16
C GLY A 48 8.72 3.75 6.85
N ALA A 49 8.76 4.54 5.77
CA ALA A 49 9.29 4.12 4.48
C ALA A 49 10.77 3.73 4.57
N ALA A 50 11.60 4.51 5.29
CA ALA A 50 13.00 4.20 5.51
C ALA A 50 13.21 2.92 6.33
N ALA A 51 12.39 2.68 7.35
CA ALA A 51 12.44 1.46 8.15
C ALA A 51 12.10 0.21 7.30
N VAL A 52 11.02 0.28 6.51
CA VAL A 52 10.60 -0.81 5.60
C VAL A 52 11.66 -1.06 4.52
N ALA A 53 12.25 -0.01 3.96
CA ALA A 53 13.33 -0.14 2.97
C ALA A 53 14.55 -0.87 3.54
N ASN A 54 15.00 -0.51 4.75
CA ASN A 54 16.11 -1.18 5.43
C ASN A 54 15.82 -2.66 5.68
N LEU A 55 14.61 -3.00 6.15
CA LEU A 55 14.21 -4.39 6.38
C LEU A 55 14.22 -5.20 5.08
N LEU A 56 13.63 -4.67 4.01
CA LEU A 56 13.60 -5.32 2.69
C LEU A 56 15.01 -5.49 2.11
N GLN A 57 15.91 -4.54 2.34
CA GLN A 57 17.29 -4.61 1.84
C GLN A 57 18.09 -5.69 2.58
N GLY A 58 17.89 -5.84 3.89
CA GLY A 58 18.44 -6.95 4.68
C GLY A 58 17.90 -8.33 4.30
N ALA A 59 16.68 -8.42 3.74
CA ALA A 59 16.12 -9.66 3.24
C ALA A 59 16.70 -10.08 1.87
N LYS A 60 17.10 -9.12 1.02
CA LYS A 60 17.65 -9.38 -0.33
C LYS A 60 19.03 -10.04 -0.31
N THR A 61 19.83 -9.85 0.74
CA THR A 61 21.17 -10.45 0.85
C THR A 61 21.16 -11.97 1.03
N ASN A 62 20.04 -12.57 1.43
CA ASN A 62 19.90 -14.02 1.62
C ASN A 62 19.24 -14.76 0.44
N GLN A 63 18.96 -14.08 -0.68
CA GLN A 63 18.46 -14.77 -1.87
C GLN A 63 19.62 -15.41 -2.63
N SER A 64 19.78 -16.73 -2.46
CA SER A 64 20.60 -17.53 -3.38
C SER A 64 20.01 -17.44 -4.78
N VAL A 65 20.74 -16.84 -5.72
CA VAL A 65 20.37 -16.85 -7.13
C VAL A 65 20.36 -18.29 -7.61
N VAL A 66 19.17 -18.88 -7.76
CA VAL A 66 19.02 -20.19 -8.40
C VAL A 66 19.21 -19.98 -9.91
N SER A 67 20.47 -20.07 -10.35
CA SER A 67 20.81 -20.09 -11.77
C SER A 67 20.21 -21.34 -12.41
N HIS A 68 19.05 -21.18 -13.05
CA HIS A 68 18.45 -22.21 -13.88
C HIS A 68 19.22 -22.26 -15.21
N GLY A 69 20.36 -22.96 -15.21
CA GLY A 69 21.22 -23.19 -16.38
C GLY A 69 20.61 -24.07 -17.47
N LYS A 70 19.29 -24.05 -17.67
CA LYS A 70 18.60 -24.77 -18.75
C LYS A 70 17.83 -23.78 -19.62
N SER A 71 18.33 -23.60 -20.84
CA SER A 71 17.59 -22.93 -21.93
C SER A 71 16.17 -23.47 -21.99
N SER A 72 15.18 -22.57 -21.94
CA SER A 72 13.78 -22.98 -21.99
C SER A 72 13.46 -23.57 -23.37
N ARG A 73 12.77 -24.71 -23.38
CA ARG A 73 12.35 -25.39 -24.62
C ARG A 73 11.50 -24.48 -25.52
N TRP A 74 10.78 -23.52 -24.94
CA TRP A 74 10.09 -22.47 -25.68
C TRP A 74 11.08 -21.63 -26.49
N LYS A 75 12.17 -21.14 -25.89
CA LYS A 75 13.13 -20.27 -26.58
C LYS A 75 13.84 -20.98 -27.73
N THR A 76 14.08 -22.28 -27.60
CA THR A 76 14.65 -23.13 -28.67
C THR A 76 13.68 -23.42 -29.81
N ASN A 77 12.37 -23.54 -29.54
CA ASN A 77 11.36 -23.85 -30.56
C ASN A 77 10.78 -22.63 -31.30
N ARG A 78 11.31 -21.42 -31.06
CA ARG A 78 10.83 -20.17 -31.69
C ARG A 78 11.90 -19.39 -32.45
N SER A 79 13.05 -20.02 -32.68
CA SER A 79 14.13 -19.53 -33.54
C SER A 79 14.12 -20.29 -34.86
#